data_AF-A0A925ZNS6-F1
#
_entry.id   AF-A0A925ZNS6-F1
#
_cell.length_a   1.000
_cell.length_b   1.000
_cell.length_c   1.000
_cell.angle_alpha   90.00
_cell.angle_beta   90.00
_cell.angle_gamma   90.00
#
_symmetry.space_group_name_H-M   'P 1'
#
loop_
_entity.id
_entity.type
_entity.pdbx_description
1 polymer ?
#
loop_
_entity_poly.entity_id
_entity_poly.type
_entity_poly.pdbx_seq_one_letter_code
_entity_poly.pdbx_strand_id
1 'polypeptide(L)'
;EPEPEVLGECFAALLELVGAPAVVDVARYLRHADAATAEAAALALGGSRLPGAFTTLREADESLIGGDGRRIRLLAIALVREPEAWAYLLGLVEHGATPAAEDAIRAIATFRHDDELMARVSETVARRGDTDIQRTLEELLADDT
;
A
#
# COMPACT_ATOMS: atom_id res chain seq x y z
N GLU A 1 -16.21 22.22 -0.75
CA GLU A 1 -15.09 21.27 -0.58
C GLU A 1 -14.85 20.65 -1.94
N PRO A 2 -13.60 20.52 -2.43
CA PRO A 2 -13.35 19.85 -3.70
C PRO A 2 -13.72 18.37 -3.60
N GLU A 3 -14.22 17.78 -4.68
CA GLU A 3 -14.46 16.33 -4.70
C GLU A 3 -13.13 15.55 -4.50
N PRO A 4 -13.15 14.38 -3.84
CA PRO A 4 -11.94 13.60 -3.56
C PRO A 4 -11.09 13.29 -4.80
N GLU A 5 -11.72 13.05 -5.96
CA GLU A 5 -11.01 12.80 -7.21
C GLU A 5 -10.20 14.04 -7.64
N VAL A 6 -10.77 15.23 -7.49
CA VAL A 6 -10.09 16.49 -7.81
C VAL A 6 -8.88 16.69 -6.90
N LEU A 7 -9.00 16.34 -5.62
CA LEU A 7 -7.91 16.47 -4.65
C LEU A 7 -6.76 15.49 -4.93
N GLY A 8 -7.08 14.24 -5.31
CA GLY A 8 -6.09 13.25 -5.75
C GLY A 8 -5.27 13.74 -6.93
N GLU A 9 -5.93 14.26 -7.97
CA GLU A 9 -5.27 14.85 -9.14
C GLU A 9 -4.42 16.07 -8.77
N CYS A 10 -4.88 16.91 -7.84
CA CYS A 10 -4.08 18.04 -7.34
C CYS A 10 -2.79 17.58 -6.66
N PHE A 11 -2.85 16.54 -5.82
CA PHE A 11 -1.66 16.00 -5.16
C PHE A 11 -0.71 15.34 -6.18
N ALA A 12 -1.24 14.57 -7.13
CA ALA A 12 -0.44 13.96 -8.19
C ALA A 12 0.29 15.02 -9.03
N ALA A 13 -0.43 16.05 -9.47
CA ALA A 13 0.14 17.15 -10.23
C ALA A 13 1.20 17.92 -9.43
N LEU A 14 0.98 18.16 -8.13
CA LEU A 14 1.96 18.80 -7.25
C LEU A 14 3.26 17.97 -7.16
N LEU A 15 3.14 16.66 -6.97
CA LEU A 15 4.28 15.74 -6.90
C LEU A 15 5.02 15.67 -8.23
N GLU A 16 4.32 15.67 -9.36
CA GLU A 16 4.92 15.68 -10.69
C GLU A 16 5.70 16.98 -10.97
N LEU A 17 5.13 18.13 -10.61
CA LEU A 17 5.72 19.45 -10.87
C LEU A 17 6.90 19.77 -9.97
N VAL A 18 6.80 19.42 -8.68
CA VAL A 18 7.80 19.80 -7.65
C VAL A 18 8.81 18.69 -7.39
N GLY A 19 8.41 17.42 -7.56
CA GLY A 19 9.24 16.26 -7.26
C GLY A 19 9.36 15.97 -5.77
N ALA A 20 10.47 15.33 -5.37
CA ALA A 20 10.71 14.86 -4.00
C ALA A 20 10.44 15.89 -2.88
N PRO A 21 10.71 17.20 -3.03
CA PRO A 21 10.38 18.18 -1.99
C PRO A 21 8.88 18.22 -1.63
N ALA A 22 7.97 17.95 -2.57
CA ALA A 22 6.53 17.94 -2.30
C ALA A 22 6.04 16.69 -1.56
N VAL A 23 6.87 15.64 -1.42
CA VAL A 23 6.49 14.42 -0.68
C VAL A 23 6.09 14.77 0.75
N VAL A 24 6.90 15.59 1.45
CA VAL A 24 6.60 16.04 2.83
C VAL A 24 5.33 16.88 2.88
N ASP A 25 5.05 17.63 1.82
CA ASP A 25 3.86 18.48 1.74
C ASP A 25 2.59 17.67 1.56
N VAL A 26 2.60 16.62 0.74
CA VAL A 26 1.44 15.72 0.58
C VAL A 26 1.32 14.76 1.77
N ALA A 27 2.44 14.33 2.36
CA ALA A 27 2.51 13.46 3.52
C ALA A 27 1.66 13.94 4.72
N ARG A 28 1.57 15.26 4.92
CA ARG A 28 0.81 15.84 6.04
C ARG A 28 -0.67 15.45 6.01
N TYR A 29 -1.20 15.07 4.85
CA TYR A 29 -2.60 14.69 4.65
C TYR A 29 -2.86 13.19 4.91
N LEU A 30 -1.83 12.36 5.10
CA LEU A 30 -2.00 10.92 5.39
C LEU A 30 -2.77 10.63 6.69
N ARG A 31 -2.84 11.61 7.59
CA ARG A 31 -3.57 11.53 8.85
C ARG A 31 -4.73 12.52 8.92
N HIS A 32 -5.22 12.96 7.78
CA HIS A 32 -6.35 13.88 7.72
C HIS A 32 -7.61 13.21 8.31
N ALA A 33 -8.46 13.99 8.98
CA ALA A 33 -9.67 13.47 9.63
C ALA A 33 -10.71 12.99 8.62
N ASP A 34 -10.75 13.61 7.44
CA ASP A 34 -11.50 13.10 6.30
C ASP A 34 -10.73 11.96 5.61
N ALA A 35 -11.34 10.78 5.57
CA ALA A 35 -10.75 9.56 5.04
C ALA A 35 -10.47 9.66 3.54
N ALA A 36 -11.34 10.35 2.78
CA ALA A 36 -11.17 10.49 1.33
C ALA A 36 -9.93 11.34 1.00
N THR A 37 -9.70 12.41 1.77
CA THR A 37 -8.46 13.21 1.69
C THR A 37 -7.21 12.38 2.02
N ALA A 38 -7.27 11.57 3.08
CA ALA A 38 -6.13 10.73 3.48
C ALA A 38 -5.82 9.65 2.42
N GLU A 39 -6.85 9.04 1.84
CA GLU A 39 -6.73 8.09 0.74
C GLU A 39 -6.14 8.73 -0.53
N ALA A 40 -6.66 9.89 -0.94
CA ALA A 40 -6.14 10.63 -2.08
C ALA A 40 -4.64 10.95 -1.93
N ALA A 41 -4.22 11.38 -0.73
CA ALA A 41 -2.81 11.64 -0.44
C ALA A 41 -1.96 10.37 -0.50
N ALA A 42 -2.44 9.26 0.08
CA ALA A 42 -1.73 7.99 0.08
C ALA A 42 -1.52 7.46 -1.35
N LEU A 43 -2.58 7.42 -2.16
CA LEU A 43 -2.51 6.93 -3.54
C LEU A 43 -1.62 7.81 -4.42
N ALA A 44 -1.70 9.15 -4.28
CA ALA A 44 -0.82 10.06 -5.01
C ALA A 44 0.66 9.86 -4.64
N LEU A 45 0.98 9.70 -3.35
CA LEU A 45 2.34 9.41 -2.89
C LEU A 45 2.85 8.08 -3.43
N GLY A 46 2.05 7.02 -3.31
CA GLY A 46 2.40 5.69 -3.81
C GLY A 46 2.63 5.69 -5.33
N GLY A 47 1.72 6.31 -6.07
CA GLY A 47 1.80 6.41 -7.54
C GLY A 47 2.96 7.27 -8.05
N SER A 48 3.42 8.25 -7.28
CA SER A 48 4.52 9.14 -7.68
C SER A 48 5.87 8.44 -7.81
N ARG A 49 6.10 7.38 -7.00
CA ARG A 49 7.39 6.66 -6.89
C ARG A 49 8.59 7.59 -6.65
N LEU A 50 8.36 8.71 -5.97
CA LEU A 50 9.41 9.66 -5.64
C LEU A 50 10.22 9.17 -4.43
N PRO A 51 11.52 9.52 -4.36
CA PRO A 51 12.32 9.25 -3.17
C PRO A 51 11.64 9.78 -1.90
N GLY A 52 11.55 8.93 -0.87
CA GLY A 52 10.92 9.24 0.41
C GLY A 52 9.43 8.89 0.50
N ALA A 53 8.74 8.62 -0.62
CA ALA A 53 7.33 8.24 -0.59
C ALA A 53 7.08 6.98 0.25
N PHE A 54 7.89 5.92 0.04
CA PHE A 54 7.80 4.71 0.84
C PHE A 54 8.05 4.98 2.33
N THR A 55 9.08 5.75 2.68
CA THR A 55 9.40 6.07 4.07
C THR A 55 8.22 6.73 4.78
N THR A 56 7.61 7.73 4.16
CA THR A 56 6.44 8.41 4.72
C THR A 56 5.22 7.49 4.83
N LEU A 57 4.93 6.70 3.80
CA LEU A 57 3.79 5.78 3.81
C LEU A 57 3.95 4.71 4.90
N ARG A 58 5.16 4.16 5.07
CA ARG A 58 5.48 3.20 6.12
C ARG A 58 5.30 3.82 7.52
N GLU A 59 5.83 5.01 7.75
CA GLU A 59 5.66 5.73 9.01
C GLU A 59 4.17 5.98 9.33
N ALA A 60 3.39 6.35 8.31
CA ALA A 60 1.95 6.53 8.48
C ALA A 60 1.25 5.22 8.86
N ASP A 61 1.58 4.10 8.22
CA ASP A 61 0.98 2.81 8.55
C ASP A 61 1.35 2.33 9.95
N GLU A 62 2.63 2.41 10.32
CA GLU A 62 3.13 2.07 11.66
C GLU A 62 2.53 2.94 12.77
N SER A 63 2.15 4.18 12.47
CA SER A 63 1.51 5.08 13.43
C SER A 63 0.00 4.88 13.59
N LEU A 64 -0.66 4.21 12.63
CA LEU A 64 -2.11 4.05 12.55
C LEU A 64 -2.54 2.57 12.65
N ILE A 65 -1.90 1.81 13.54
CA ILE A 65 -2.15 0.38 13.72
C ILE A 65 -3.62 0.16 14.11
N GLY A 66 -4.31 -0.65 13.30
CA GLY A 66 -5.72 -0.98 13.52
C GLY A 66 -6.72 0.12 13.16
N GLY A 67 -6.26 1.27 12.65
CA GLY A 67 -7.12 2.33 12.16
C GLY A 67 -7.75 2.02 10.81
N ASP A 68 -8.88 2.66 10.53
CA ASP A 68 -9.51 2.64 9.21
C ASP A 68 -8.50 3.13 8.14
N GLY A 69 -8.54 2.53 6.95
CA GLY A 69 -7.67 2.90 5.84
C GLY A 69 -6.32 2.18 5.73
N ARG A 70 -6.02 1.17 6.58
CA ARG A 70 -4.81 0.34 6.42
C ARG A 70 -4.68 -0.23 5.01
N ARG A 71 -5.75 -0.80 4.45
CA ARG A 71 -5.77 -1.34 3.08
C ARG A 71 -5.24 -0.35 2.04
N ILE A 72 -5.69 0.90 2.12
CA ILE A 72 -5.29 1.95 1.18
C ILE A 72 -3.82 2.33 1.37
N ARG A 73 -3.34 2.42 2.62
CA ARG A 73 -1.91 2.68 2.87
C ARG A 73 -1.02 1.55 2.36
N LEU A 74 -1.41 0.29 2.58
CA LEU A 74 -0.66 -0.86 2.07
C LEU A 74 -0.69 -0.93 0.54
N LEU A 75 -1.83 -0.61 -0.09
CA LEU A 75 -1.92 -0.45 -1.54
C LEU A 75 -0.98 0.66 -2.02
N ALA A 76 -1.00 1.82 -1.39
CA ALA A 76 -0.08 2.92 -1.72
C ALA A 76 1.39 2.52 -1.60
N ILE A 77 1.76 1.77 -0.55
CA ILE A 77 3.11 1.20 -0.41
C ILE A 77 3.43 0.28 -1.61
N ALA A 78 2.50 -0.59 -2.01
CA ALA A 78 2.68 -1.45 -3.18
C ALA A 78 2.88 -0.65 -4.48
N LEU A 79 2.16 0.47 -4.65
CA LEU A 79 2.27 1.33 -5.84
C LEU A 79 3.65 1.97 -6.02
N VAL A 80 4.43 2.12 -4.94
CA VAL A 80 5.82 2.63 -5.00
C VAL A 80 6.69 1.70 -5.84
N ARG A 81 6.46 0.39 -5.77
CA ARG A 81 7.16 -0.66 -6.53
C ARG A 81 8.67 -0.71 -6.32
N GLU A 82 9.13 -0.35 -5.12
CA GLU A 82 10.54 -0.46 -4.71
C GLU A 82 10.80 -1.74 -3.89
N PRO A 83 12.03 -2.29 -3.93
CA PRO A 83 12.38 -3.49 -3.19
C PRO A 83 12.05 -3.42 -1.69
N GLU A 84 12.26 -2.27 -1.06
CA GLU A 84 11.99 -2.02 0.35
C GLU A 84 10.49 -2.03 0.67
N ALA A 85 9.66 -1.52 -0.25
CA ALA A 85 8.20 -1.59 -0.13
C ALA A 85 7.71 -3.04 -0.21
N TRP A 86 8.26 -3.84 -1.13
CA TRP A 86 7.97 -5.27 -1.21
C TRP A 86 8.43 -6.02 0.04
N ALA A 87 9.63 -5.73 0.53
CA ALA A 87 10.14 -6.35 1.75
C ALA A 87 9.26 -6.04 2.96
N TYR A 88 8.77 -4.81 3.07
CA TYR A 88 7.83 -4.42 4.12
C TYR A 88 6.51 -5.19 4.04
N LEU A 89 5.87 -5.23 2.88
CA LEU A 89 4.61 -5.94 2.68
C LEU A 89 4.77 -7.45 2.91
N LEU A 90 5.83 -8.07 2.39
CA LEU A 90 6.14 -9.48 2.64
C LEU A 90 6.40 -9.75 4.12
N GLY A 91 7.06 -8.84 4.83
CA GLY A 91 7.23 -8.93 6.28
C GLY A 91 5.90 -8.90 7.04
N LEU A 92 4.93 -8.10 6.60
CA LEU A 92 3.57 -8.12 7.15
C LEU A 92 2.86 -9.44 6.86
N VAL A 93 3.03 -10.00 5.66
CA VAL A 93 2.49 -11.33 5.33
C VAL A 93 3.12 -12.40 6.24
N GLU A 94 4.43 -12.36 6.45
CA GLU A 94 5.13 -13.40 7.21
C GLU A 94 4.90 -13.33 8.72
N HIS A 95 4.90 -12.11 9.28
CA HIS A 95 4.98 -11.91 10.73
C HIS A 95 3.86 -11.05 11.31
N GLY A 96 3.08 -10.37 10.46
CA GLY A 96 1.97 -9.52 10.90
C GLY A 96 0.79 -10.33 11.44
N ALA A 97 -0.05 -9.66 12.23
CA ALA A 97 -1.36 -10.21 12.62
C ALA A 97 -2.17 -10.59 11.38
N THR A 98 -3.02 -11.62 11.47
CA THR A 98 -3.80 -12.14 10.32
C THR A 98 -4.49 -11.05 9.50
N PRO A 99 -5.20 -10.06 10.09
CA PRO A 99 -5.81 -8.99 9.29
C PRO A 99 -4.82 -8.10 8.53
N ALA A 100 -3.62 -7.87 9.09
CA ALA A 100 -2.59 -7.09 8.40
C ALA A 100 -1.94 -7.89 7.28
N ALA A 101 -1.76 -9.20 7.48
CA ALA A 101 -1.26 -10.10 6.44
C ALA A 101 -2.23 -10.22 5.27
N GLU A 102 -3.53 -10.36 5.53
CA GLU A 102 -4.57 -10.37 4.48
C GLU A 102 -4.57 -9.07 3.68
N ASP A 103 -4.54 -7.92 4.36
CA ASP A 103 -4.50 -6.62 3.69
C ASP A 103 -3.22 -6.43 2.86
N ALA A 104 -2.08 -6.94 3.33
CA ALA A 104 -0.82 -6.92 2.60
C ALA A 104 -0.87 -7.81 1.34
N ILE A 105 -1.45 -9.01 1.43
CA ILE A 105 -1.65 -9.88 0.25
C ILE A 105 -2.56 -9.18 -0.76
N ARG A 106 -3.67 -8.58 -0.33
CA ARG A 106 -4.57 -7.82 -1.22
C ARG A 106 -3.84 -6.67 -1.91
N ALA A 107 -2.99 -5.95 -1.19
CA ALA A 107 -2.17 -4.89 -1.78
C ALA A 107 -1.23 -5.45 -2.87
N ILE A 108 -0.50 -6.53 -2.57
CA ILE A 108 0.43 -7.16 -3.53
C ILE A 108 -0.32 -7.76 -4.73
N ALA A 109 -1.49 -8.36 -4.54
CA ALA A 109 -2.31 -8.97 -5.59
C ALA A 109 -2.80 -7.96 -6.66
N THR A 110 -2.71 -6.65 -6.39
CA THR A 110 -2.84 -5.61 -7.43
C THR A 110 -1.83 -5.81 -8.57
N PHE A 111 -0.69 -6.44 -8.27
CA PHE A 111 0.38 -6.79 -9.20
C PHE A 111 0.44 -8.30 -9.48
N ARG A 112 -0.69 -9.03 -9.40
CA ARG A 112 -0.75 -10.49 -9.60
C ARG A 112 -0.19 -11.00 -10.93
N HIS A 113 -0.05 -10.14 -11.94
CA HIS A 113 0.57 -10.47 -13.22
C HIS A 113 2.12 -10.51 -13.16
N ASP A 114 2.72 -10.13 -12.03
CA ASP A 114 4.15 -10.26 -11.77
C ASP A 114 4.42 -11.63 -11.14
N ASP A 115 4.75 -12.62 -11.99
CA ASP A 115 4.95 -14.02 -11.58
C ASP A 115 6.05 -14.17 -10.52
N GLU A 116 7.12 -13.36 -10.58
CA GLU A 116 8.23 -13.43 -9.62
C GLU A 116 7.78 -12.91 -8.25
N LEU A 117 7.06 -11.80 -8.22
CA LEU A 117 6.48 -11.26 -6.98
C LEU A 117 5.46 -12.24 -6.38
N MET A 118 4.58 -12.83 -7.21
CA MET A 118 3.59 -13.79 -6.72
C MET A 118 4.22 -15.09 -6.22
N ALA A 119 5.28 -15.59 -6.85
CA ALA A 119 6.04 -16.73 -6.34
C ALA A 119 6.63 -16.44 -4.93
N ARG A 120 7.16 -15.23 -4.71
CA ARG A 120 7.67 -14.80 -3.39
C ARG A 120 6.56 -14.69 -2.34
N VAL A 121 5.36 -14.24 -2.72
CA VAL A 121 4.19 -14.22 -1.82
C VAL A 121 3.78 -15.65 -1.46
N SER A 122 3.63 -16.54 -2.44
CA SER A 122 3.28 -17.94 -2.20
C SER A 122 4.27 -18.64 -1.27
N GLU A 123 5.58 -18.42 -1.47
CA GLU A 123 6.61 -18.98 -0.58
C GLU A 123 6.46 -18.43 0.86
N THR A 124 6.24 -17.12 1.00
CA THR A 124 6.07 -16.47 2.29
C THR A 124 4.81 -16.96 3.02
N VAL A 125 3.70 -17.10 2.32
CA VAL A 125 2.45 -17.65 2.86
C VAL A 125 2.61 -19.12 3.27
N ALA A 126 3.31 -19.93 2.47
CA ALA A 126 3.61 -21.31 2.81
C ALA A 126 4.48 -21.42 4.08
N ARG A 127 5.47 -20.53 4.24
CA ARG A 127 6.35 -20.48 5.42
C ARG A 127 5.61 -20.05 6.69
N ARG A 128 4.67 -19.09 6.56
CA ARG A 128 3.79 -18.68 7.66
C ARG A 128 2.93 -19.86 8.16
N GLY A 129 2.45 -20.72 7.25
CA GLY A 129 1.67 -21.92 7.58
C GLY A 129 0.26 -21.63 8.13
N ASP A 130 -0.30 -20.47 7.80
CA ASP A 130 -1.62 -20.01 8.25
C ASP A 130 -2.66 -20.30 7.16
N THR A 131 -3.62 -21.18 7.45
CA THR A 131 -4.64 -21.64 6.50
C THR A 131 -5.56 -20.51 6.01
N ASP A 132 -5.81 -19.50 6.84
CA ASP A 132 -6.70 -18.39 6.46
C ASP A 132 -6.03 -17.46 5.46
N ILE A 133 -4.73 -17.23 5.64
CA ILE A 133 -3.88 -16.49 4.71
C ILE A 133 -3.69 -17.23 3.39
N GLN A 134 -3.49 -18.56 3.45
CA GLN A 134 -3.44 -19.41 2.26
C GLN A 134 -4.72 -19.30 1.42
N ARG A 135 -5.88 -19.44 2.06
CA ARG A 135 -7.18 -19.31 1.39
C ARG A 135 -7.36 -17.93 0.74
N THR A 136 -7.00 -16.87 1.46
CA THR A 136 -7.07 -15.50 0.94
C THR A 136 -6.24 -15.34 -0.34
N LEU A 137 -5.04 -15.90 -0.39
CA LEU A 137 -4.20 -15.87 -1.58
C LEU A 137 -4.82 -16.64 -2.75
N GLU A 138 -5.35 -17.84 -2.48
CA GLU A 138 -6.01 -18.67 -3.49
C GLU A 138 -7.24 -17.98 -4.10
N GLU A 139 -8.10 -17.38 -3.26
CA GLU A 139 -9.27 -16.62 -3.70
C GLU A 139 -8.89 -15.46 -4.63
N LEU A 140 -7.88 -14.67 -4.23
CA LEU A 140 -7.41 -13.52 -5.02
C LEU A 140 -6.79 -13.91 -6.36
N LEU A 141 -6.19 -15.10 -6.45
CA LEU A 141 -5.64 -15.62 -7.69
C LEU A 141 -6.70 -16.25 -8.60
N ALA A 142 -7.81 -16.73 -8.04
CA ALA A 142 -8.90 -17.35 -8.77
C ALA A 142 -9.84 -16.33 -9.45
N ASP A 143 -10.00 -15.14 -8.86
CA ASP A 143 -10.91 -14.07 -9.32
C ASP A 143 -10.59 -13.50 -10.73
N ASP A 144 -9.52 -13.96 -11.39
CA ASP A 144 -9.09 -13.54 -12.74
C ASP A 144 -9.50 -14.53 -13.86
N THR A 145 -10.27 -15.58 -13.52
CA THR A 145 -10.73 -16.65 -14.44
C THR A 145 -12.21 -16.54 -14.77
#